data_AF-A0ABC9VAM8-F1
#
_entry.id   AF-A0ABC9VAM8-F1
#
_cell.length_a   1.000
_cell.length_b   1.000
_cell.length_c   1.000
_cell.angle_alpha   90.00
_cell.angle_beta   90.00
_cell.angle_gamma   90.00
#
_symmetry.space_group_name_H-M   'P 1'
#
loop_
_entity.id
_entity.type
_entity.pdbx_description
1 polymer ?
#
loop_
_entity_poly.entity_id
_entity_poly.type
_entity_poly.pdbx_seq_one_letter_code
_entity_poly.pdbx_strand_id
1 'polypeptide(L)'
;MADERKVQFIETAMKLFAEKGYYSTSIQDIVDAWGISKGAFYHHFSSKEDLMLAIIQHHFEKMMESFTVIPQDSESEKERFIQQIAAHFANMHEHKEFLQMMMAEQIPKISSDIHLYLLKLRAYIFSWYCDRLIEVYGTEVERYVFDVATMLKGMIRQYMFCFFLQTNRIHPEEVARFLVRRLDAIIASFSPEEAPILNKEMLKPLIEMEEKERCVLQEKISAHIAHMQKKILSLSLDKKIQHELHAALDTLEAELMNEESAPREYVVQGILLYIENRHLSLLADDLAALRKDIEQYRKTNNRWERSKWKKH
;
A
#
# COMPACT_ATOMS: atom_id res chain seq x y z
N MET A 1 -6.91 -5.44 21.36
CA MET A 1 -5.88 -5.85 22.33
C MET A 1 -4.52 -6.18 21.71
N ALA A 2 -4.35 -7.24 20.91
CA ALA A 2 -3.05 -7.56 20.31
C ALA A 2 -2.61 -6.57 19.22
N ASP A 3 -3.58 -6.09 18.42
CA ASP A 3 -3.33 -5.13 17.33
C ASP A 3 -3.05 -3.71 17.85
N GLU A 4 -3.76 -3.28 18.89
CA GLU A 4 -3.52 -1.98 19.55
C GLU A 4 -2.13 -1.89 20.18
N ARG A 5 -1.63 -2.97 20.80
CA ARG A 5 -0.25 -3.00 21.33
C ARG A 5 0.78 -2.88 20.21
N LYS A 6 0.52 -3.50 19.06
CA LYS A 6 1.39 -3.41 17.89
C LYS A 6 1.42 -1.99 17.32
N VAL A 7 0.27 -1.32 17.24
CA VAL A 7 0.18 0.08 16.82
C VAL A 7 0.92 1.01 17.78
N GLN A 8 0.71 0.88 19.09
CA GLN A 8 1.45 1.67 20.10
C GLN A 8 2.96 1.46 20.01
N PHE A 9 3.39 0.23 19.73
CA PHE A 9 4.80 -0.08 19.52
C PHE A 9 5.38 0.62 18.28
N ILE A 10 4.66 0.54 17.16
CA ILE A 10 5.00 1.22 15.90
C ILE A 10 5.15 2.74 16.13
N GLU A 11 4.20 3.37 16.81
CA GLU A 11 4.23 4.81 17.11
C GLU A 11 5.42 5.21 17.99
N THR A 12 5.72 4.41 19.02
CA THR A 12 6.84 4.67 19.93
C THR A 12 8.18 4.57 19.21
N ALA A 13 8.36 3.53 18.40
CA ALA A 13 9.56 3.36 17.60
C ALA A 13 9.74 4.45 16.55
N MET A 14 8.65 4.88 15.89
CA MET A 14 8.67 6.00 14.94
C MET A 14 9.20 7.27 15.61
N LYS A 15 8.72 7.62 16.80
CA LYS A 15 9.18 8.81 17.55
C LYS A 15 10.69 8.75 17.83
N LEU A 16 11.18 7.61 18.30
CA LEU A 16 12.62 7.40 18.52
C LEU A 16 13.43 7.54 17.23
N PHE A 17 12.94 7.01 16.10
CA PHE A 17 13.61 7.17 14.80
C PHE A 17 13.57 8.61 14.29
N ALA A 18 12.49 9.35 14.51
CA ALA A 18 12.38 10.76 14.12
C ALA A 18 13.30 11.66 14.95
N GLU A 19 13.48 11.36 16.24
CA GLU A 19 14.30 12.15 17.18
C GLU A 19 15.81 11.84 17.06
N LYS A 20 16.19 10.55 17.08
CA LYS A 20 17.59 10.12 17.14
C LYS A 20 18.16 9.72 15.78
N GLY A 21 17.30 9.44 14.81
CA GLY A 21 17.66 8.82 13.53
C GLY A 21 17.69 7.28 13.61
N TYR A 22 17.47 6.62 12.47
CA TYR A 22 17.39 5.16 12.39
C TYR A 22 18.67 4.44 12.84
N TYR A 23 19.83 4.87 12.36
CA TYR A 23 21.10 4.19 12.64
C TYR A 23 21.56 4.37 14.09
N SER A 24 21.24 5.51 14.71
CA SER A 24 21.60 5.83 16.10
C SER A 24 20.70 5.14 17.14
N THR A 25 19.54 4.62 16.72
CA THR A 25 18.59 3.94 17.61
C THR A 25 18.82 2.43 17.58
N SER A 26 19.14 1.85 18.73
CA SER A 26 19.32 0.40 18.89
C SER A 26 18.00 -0.29 19.24
N ILE A 27 17.94 -1.63 19.07
CA ILE A 27 16.81 -2.43 19.56
C ILE A 27 16.68 -2.28 21.09
N GLN A 28 17.80 -2.08 21.81
CA GLN A 28 17.78 -1.87 23.26
C GLN A 28 17.04 -0.57 23.61
N ASP A 29 17.33 0.54 22.92
CA ASP A 29 16.62 1.82 23.13
C ASP A 29 15.10 1.67 22.95
N ILE A 30 14.69 0.89 21.94
CA ILE A 30 13.27 0.68 21.62
C ILE A 30 12.57 -0.14 22.70
N VAL A 31 13.17 -1.25 23.13
CA VAL A 31 12.54 -2.11 24.15
C VAL A 31 12.54 -1.46 25.53
N ASP A 32 13.54 -0.65 25.85
CA ASP A 32 13.59 0.12 27.09
C ASP A 32 12.51 1.21 27.12
N ALA A 33 12.31 1.90 26.00
CA ALA A 33 11.25 2.91 25.88
C ALA A 33 9.84 2.31 26.01
N TRP A 34 9.65 1.05 25.59
CA TRP A 34 8.36 0.36 25.67
C TRP A 34 8.17 -0.46 26.96
N GLY A 35 9.24 -0.71 27.71
CA GLY A 35 9.20 -1.53 28.92
C GLY A 35 9.01 -3.03 28.66
N ILE A 36 9.59 -3.56 27.57
CA ILE A 36 9.54 -4.98 27.24
C ILE A 36 10.92 -5.64 27.16
N SER A 37 10.94 -6.96 27.05
CA SER A 37 12.16 -7.71 26.78
C SER A 37 12.49 -7.76 25.27
N LYS A 38 13.76 -7.99 24.93
CA LYS A 38 14.17 -8.31 23.55
C LYS A 38 13.45 -9.54 22.99
N GLY A 39 13.17 -10.54 23.83
CA GLY A 39 12.41 -11.72 23.40
C GLY A 39 11.01 -11.36 22.92
N ALA A 40 10.33 -10.44 23.62
CA ALA A 40 9.03 -9.93 23.20
C ALA A 40 9.10 -9.12 21.90
N PHE A 41 10.20 -8.37 21.68
CA PHE A 41 10.44 -7.71 20.39
C PHE A 41 10.52 -8.70 19.24
N TYR A 42 11.37 -9.72 19.37
CA TYR A 42 11.59 -10.72 18.32
C TYR A 42 10.39 -11.63 18.05
N HIS A 43 9.41 -11.64 18.96
CA HIS A 43 8.11 -12.28 18.71
C HIS A 43 7.25 -11.49 17.69
N HIS A 44 7.44 -10.18 17.61
CA HIS A 44 6.66 -9.30 16.72
C HIS A 44 7.41 -8.88 15.45
N PHE A 45 8.72 -8.64 15.56
CA PHE A 45 9.56 -8.15 14.47
C PHE A 45 10.84 -8.96 14.39
N SER A 46 11.17 -9.42 13.19
CA SER A 46 12.38 -10.19 12.95
C SER A 46 13.65 -9.34 13.02
N SER A 47 13.54 -8.04 12.71
CA SER A 47 14.66 -7.10 12.74
C SER A 47 14.21 -5.64 12.90
N LYS A 48 15.19 -4.71 12.98
CA LYS A 48 14.94 -3.27 13.02
C LYS A 48 14.43 -2.75 11.66
N GLU A 49 14.87 -3.35 10.57
CA GLU A 49 14.40 -3.12 9.19
C GLU A 49 12.94 -3.55 9.03
N ASP A 50 12.57 -4.71 9.57
CA ASP A 50 11.18 -5.21 9.57
C ASP A 50 10.24 -4.26 10.34
N LEU A 51 10.68 -3.76 11.50
CA LEU A 51 9.98 -2.70 12.23
C LEU A 51 9.86 -1.41 11.40
N MET A 52 10.93 -0.97 10.75
CA MET A 52 10.90 0.23 9.90
C MET A 52 9.90 0.07 8.75
N LEU A 53 9.91 -1.08 8.07
CA LEU A 53 8.95 -1.37 7.01
C LEU A 53 7.51 -1.34 7.53
N ALA A 54 7.25 -1.90 8.72
CA ALA A 54 5.94 -1.87 9.35
C ALA A 54 5.48 -0.45 9.72
N ILE A 55 6.38 0.41 10.20
CA ILE A 55 6.09 1.84 10.44
C ILE A 55 5.71 2.52 9.13
N ILE A 56 6.51 2.34 8.08
CA ILE A 56 6.27 2.93 6.76
C ILE A 56 4.90 2.47 6.23
N GLN A 57 4.61 1.18 6.25
CA GLN A 57 3.32 0.62 5.83
C GLN A 57 2.15 1.23 6.61
N HIS A 58 2.20 1.22 7.94
CA HIS A 58 1.11 1.71 8.78
C HIS A 58 0.78 3.19 8.52
N HIS A 59 1.80 4.05 8.48
CA HIS A 59 1.59 5.48 8.30
C HIS A 59 1.24 5.86 6.86
N PHE A 60 1.81 5.19 5.85
CA PHE A 60 1.40 5.43 4.47
C PHE A 60 -0.04 5.01 4.22
N GLU A 61 -0.47 3.85 4.72
CA GLU A 61 -1.86 3.40 4.58
C GLU A 61 -2.85 4.43 5.15
N LYS A 62 -2.60 4.90 6.38
CA LYS A 62 -3.42 5.93 7.02
C LYS A 62 -3.43 7.24 6.23
N MET A 63 -2.27 7.67 5.71
CA MET A 63 -2.16 8.88 4.92
C MET A 63 -2.91 8.76 3.59
N MET A 64 -2.76 7.65 2.88
CA MET A 64 -3.46 7.37 1.63
C MET A 64 -4.98 7.40 1.82
N GLU A 65 -5.49 6.67 2.81
CA GLU A 65 -6.93 6.59 3.10
C GLU A 65 -7.55 7.99 3.33
N SER A 66 -6.79 8.91 3.94
CA SER A 66 -7.26 10.26 4.25
C SER A 66 -7.59 11.12 3.03
N PHE A 67 -6.97 10.86 1.86
CA PHE A 67 -7.20 11.65 0.65
C PHE A 67 -7.76 10.85 -0.52
N THR A 68 -7.76 9.52 -0.49
CA THR A 68 -8.37 8.71 -1.55
C THR A 68 -9.85 8.42 -1.29
N VAL A 69 -10.26 8.29 -0.02
CA VAL A 69 -11.60 7.84 0.38
C VAL A 69 -12.51 9.01 0.76
N ILE A 70 -12.53 10.07 -0.05
CA ILE A 70 -13.47 11.18 0.12
C ILE A 70 -14.80 10.79 -0.55
N PRO A 71 -15.91 10.68 0.20
CA PRO A 71 -17.20 10.24 -0.34
C PRO A 71 -17.69 11.11 -1.49
N GLN A 72 -18.42 10.50 -2.41
CA GLN A 72 -19.08 11.21 -3.51
C GLN A 72 -20.38 11.85 -3.00
N ASP A 73 -20.27 12.81 -2.08
CA ASP A 73 -21.43 13.48 -1.51
C ASP A 73 -21.83 14.67 -2.39
N SER A 74 -22.60 14.43 -3.45
CA SER A 74 -23.34 15.42 -4.27
C SER A 74 -22.57 16.61 -4.90
N GLU A 75 -21.25 16.69 -4.75
CA GLU A 75 -20.41 17.72 -5.36
C GLU A 75 -19.77 17.26 -6.69
N SER A 76 -19.31 18.23 -7.50
CA SER A 76 -18.63 17.95 -8.77
C SER A 76 -17.31 17.18 -8.57
N GLU A 77 -16.88 16.39 -9.57
CA GLU A 77 -15.60 15.67 -9.56
C GLU A 77 -14.40 16.58 -9.23
N LYS A 78 -14.46 17.83 -9.70
CA LYS A 78 -13.43 18.84 -9.46
C LYS A 78 -13.40 19.33 -8.01
N GLU A 79 -14.55 19.49 -7.37
CA GLU A 79 -14.63 19.87 -5.95
C GLU A 79 -14.14 18.72 -5.06
N ARG A 80 -14.54 17.48 -5.37
CA ARG A 80 -13.97 16.29 -4.72
C ARG A 80 -12.46 16.27 -4.85
N PHE A 81 -11.91 16.57 -6.04
CA PHE A 81 -10.46 16.62 -6.23
C PHE A 81 -9.77 17.72 -5.41
N ILE A 82 -10.41 18.88 -5.25
CA ILE A 82 -9.92 19.95 -4.36
C ILE A 82 -9.86 19.45 -2.92
N GLN A 83 -10.90 18.78 -2.42
CA GLN A 83 -10.91 18.21 -1.07
C GLN A 83 -9.82 17.14 -0.90
N GLN A 84 -9.62 16.29 -1.91
CA GLN A 84 -8.58 15.26 -1.91
C GLN A 84 -7.19 15.91 -1.83
N ILE A 85 -6.92 16.96 -2.62
CA ILE A 85 -5.65 17.70 -2.53
C ILE A 85 -5.52 18.41 -1.17
N ALA A 86 -6.59 19.00 -0.63
CA ALA A 86 -6.57 19.66 0.68
C ALA A 86 -6.22 18.67 1.81
N ALA A 87 -6.73 17.45 1.76
CA ALA A 87 -6.44 16.39 2.72
C ALA A 87 -4.95 16.03 2.79
N HIS A 88 -4.18 16.22 1.70
CA HIS A 88 -2.71 16.05 1.74
C HIS A 88 -2.03 17.01 2.71
N PHE A 89 -2.61 18.20 2.92
CA PHE A 89 -2.05 19.25 3.78
C PHE A 89 -2.69 19.30 5.18
N ALA A 90 -3.95 18.87 5.31
CA ALA A 90 -4.70 18.97 6.56
C ALA A 90 -4.09 18.15 7.71
N ASN A 91 -3.53 16.97 7.41
CA ASN A 91 -3.02 16.04 8.43
C ASN A 91 -1.51 16.15 8.66
N MET A 92 -0.89 17.24 8.22
CA MET A 92 0.57 17.45 8.36
C MET A 92 1.05 17.44 9.81
N HIS A 93 0.22 17.95 10.73
CA HIS A 93 0.52 17.93 12.16
C HIS A 93 0.49 16.52 12.74
N GLU A 94 -0.50 15.71 12.37
CA GLU A 94 -0.68 14.35 12.87
C GLU A 94 0.41 13.39 12.36
N HIS A 95 1.07 13.74 11.26
CA HIS A 95 2.09 12.92 10.62
C HIS A 95 3.49 13.55 10.66
N LYS A 96 3.71 14.58 11.47
CA LYS A 96 4.95 15.37 11.45
C LYS A 96 6.19 14.51 11.67
N GLU A 97 6.19 13.64 12.68
CA GLU A 97 7.32 12.77 13.01
C GLU A 97 7.58 11.76 11.89
N PHE A 98 6.52 11.21 11.30
CA PHE A 98 6.62 10.32 10.16
C PHE A 98 7.22 11.03 8.93
N LEU A 99 6.73 12.23 8.61
CA LEU A 99 7.24 13.04 7.50
C LEU A 99 8.69 13.45 7.72
N GLN A 100 9.05 13.85 8.95
CA GLN A 100 10.44 14.14 9.33
C GLN A 100 11.34 12.93 9.11
N MET A 101 10.91 11.74 9.53
CA MET A 101 11.62 10.49 9.29
C MET A 101 11.77 10.21 7.78
N MET A 102 10.70 10.37 7.01
CA MET A 102 10.69 10.13 5.55
C MET A 102 11.57 11.10 4.76
N MET A 103 11.77 12.32 5.27
CA MET A 103 12.65 13.32 4.68
C MET A 103 14.14 13.02 4.92
N ALA A 104 14.48 12.10 5.82
CA ALA A 104 15.85 11.66 6.00
C ALA A 104 16.31 10.88 4.76
N GLU A 105 17.37 11.36 4.08
CA GLU A 105 17.86 10.83 2.80
C GLU A 105 18.27 9.34 2.80
N GLN A 106 18.38 8.75 3.99
CA GLN A 106 18.91 7.40 4.17
C GLN A 106 17.84 6.32 4.22
N ILE A 107 16.54 6.64 4.34
CA ILE A 107 15.47 5.62 4.47
C ILE A 107 15.51 4.59 3.33
N PRO A 108 15.60 4.97 2.03
CA PRO A 108 15.63 4.00 0.95
C PRO A 108 16.92 3.15 0.92
N LYS A 109 17.94 3.50 1.71
CA LYS A 109 19.22 2.77 1.80
C LYS A 109 19.26 1.80 2.99
N ILE A 110 18.19 1.73 3.79
CA ILE A 110 18.12 0.83 4.95
C ILE A 110 18.09 -0.64 4.51
N SER A 111 17.21 -0.99 3.57
CA SER A 111 17.13 -2.33 2.99
C SER A 111 16.52 -2.30 1.59
N SER A 112 16.81 -3.33 0.79
CA SER A 112 16.20 -3.51 -0.53
C SER A 112 14.67 -3.61 -0.44
N ASP A 113 14.13 -4.25 0.59
CA ASP A 113 12.69 -4.41 0.78
C ASP A 113 12.00 -3.06 1.01
N ILE A 114 12.59 -2.20 1.85
CA ILE A 114 12.09 -0.83 2.07
C ILE A 114 12.18 -0.02 0.78
N HIS A 115 13.31 -0.12 0.06
CA HIS A 115 13.49 0.57 -1.22
C HIS A 115 12.39 0.20 -2.23
N LEU A 116 12.18 -1.11 -2.42
CA LEU A 116 11.17 -1.65 -3.33
C LEU A 116 9.76 -1.24 -2.90
N TYR A 117 9.45 -1.31 -1.61
CA TYR A 117 8.16 -0.87 -1.09
C TYR A 117 7.89 0.61 -1.37
N LEU A 118 8.87 1.49 -1.12
CA LEU A 118 8.75 2.92 -1.42
C LEU A 118 8.60 3.20 -2.91
N LEU A 119 9.25 2.41 -3.76
CA LEU A 119 9.15 2.53 -5.21
C LEU A 119 7.73 2.19 -5.70
N LYS A 120 7.14 1.11 -5.19
CA LYS A 120 5.74 0.73 -5.46
C LYS A 120 4.75 1.77 -4.98
N LEU A 121 4.92 2.27 -3.75
CA LEU A 121 4.09 3.36 -3.22
C LEU A 121 4.12 4.59 -4.13
N ARG A 122 5.30 4.99 -4.62
CA ARG A 122 5.42 6.12 -5.55
C ARG A 122 4.66 5.89 -6.86
N ALA A 123 4.67 4.66 -7.36
CA ALA A 123 3.99 4.25 -8.58
C ALA A 123 2.47 4.22 -8.38
N TYR A 124 2.00 3.61 -7.29
CA TYR A 124 0.58 3.57 -6.91
C TYR A 124 -0.01 4.98 -6.78
N ILE A 125 0.63 5.86 -6.00
CA ILE A 125 0.20 7.26 -5.84
C ILE A 125 0.17 8.00 -7.19
N PHE A 126 1.18 7.74 -8.03
CA PHE A 126 1.24 8.38 -9.34
C PHE A 126 0.11 7.92 -10.26
N SER A 127 -0.19 6.62 -10.30
CA SER A 127 -1.34 6.07 -11.03
C SER A 127 -2.65 6.67 -10.52
N TRP A 128 -2.81 6.78 -9.20
CA TRP A 128 -3.99 7.39 -8.61
C TRP A 128 -4.19 8.84 -9.08
N TYR A 129 -3.12 9.65 -9.14
CA TYR A 129 -3.22 11.01 -9.71
C TYR A 129 -3.61 11.00 -11.18
N CYS A 130 -3.05 10.10 -12.00
CA CYS A 130 -3.43 10.00 -13.40
C CYS A 130 -4.93 9.69 -13.56
N ASP A 131 -5.42 8.68 -12.83
CA ASP A 131 -6.83 8.27 -12.85
C ASP A 131 -7.73 9.43 -12.41
N ARG A 132 -7.38 10.11 -11.31
CA ARG A 132 -8.13 11.27 -10.82
C ARG A 132 -8.13 12.44 -11.79
N LEU A 133 -7.01 12.71 -12.46
CA LEU A 133 -6.96 13.78 -13.47
C LEU A 133 -7.88 13.45 -14.66
N ILE A 134 -7.87 12.20 -15.14
CA ILE A 134 -8.76 11.77 -16.23
C ILE A 134 -10.23 11.87 -15.81
N GLU A 135 -10.57 11.45 -14.60
CA GLU A 135 -11.94 11.55 -14.08
C GLU A 135 -12.42 13.02 -13.92
N VAL A 136 -11.51 13.96 -13.66
CA VAL A 136 -11.85 15.40 -13.49
C VAL A 136 -11.87 16.18 -14.81
N TYR A 137 -10.92 15.92 -15.70
CA TYR A 137 -10.69 16.71 -16.92
C TYR A 137 -11.04 15.97 -18.22
N GLY A 138 -11.34 14.67 -18.15
CA GLY A 138 -11.72 13.86 -19.31
C GLY A 138 -10.64 13.81 -20.39
N THR A 139 -11.08 13.87 -21.65
CA THR A 139 -10.20 13.72 -22.82
C THR A 139 -9.20 14.86 -23.00
N GLU A 140 -9.40 16.02 -22.35
CA GLU A 140 -8.49 17.17 -22.45
C GLU A 140 -7.11 16.86 -21.85
N VAL A 141 -7.06 16.02 -20.81
CA VAL A 141 -5.80 15.70 -20.11
C VAL A 141 -5.20 14.36 -20.57
N GLU A 142 -5.98 13.48 -21.18
CA GLU A 142 -5.63 12.07 -21.41
C GLU A 142 -4.27 11.88 -22.10
N ARG A 143 -3.99 12.67 -23.15
CA ARG A 143 -2.72 12.63 -23.89
C ARG A 143 -1.50 13.05 -23.06
N TYR A 144 -1.69 13.97 -22.11
CA TYR A 144 -0.61 14.59 -21.32
C TYR A 144 -0.69 14.20 -19.84
N VAL A 145 -1.49 13.20 -19.49
CA VAL A 145 -1.84 12.89 -18.09
C VAL A 145 -0.61 12.62 -17.22
N PHE A 146 0.41 11.95 -17.77
CA PHE A 146 1.64 11.64 -17.04
C PHE A 146 2.48 12.88 -16.75
N ASP A 147 2.57 13.81 -17.70
CA ASP A 147 3.23 15.10 -17.53
C ASP A 147 2.51 15.95 -16.47
N VAL A 148 1.19 16.08 -16.61
CA VAL A 148 0.35 16.85 -15.69
C VAL A 148 0.37 16.27 -14.28
N ALA A 149 0.27 14.94 -14.13
CA ALA A 149 0.40 14.26 -12.84
C ALA A 149 1.77 14.49 -12.21
N THR A 150 2.85 14.50 -13.01
CA THR A 150 4.21 14.76 -12.52
C THR A 150 4.36 16.18 -12.02
N MET A 151 3.86 17.16 -12.77
CA MET A 151 3.84 18.57 -12.35
C MET A 151 3.04 18.74 -11.07
N LEU A 152 1.82 18.18 -11.00
CA LEU A 152 0.97 18.25 -9.81
C LEU A 152 1.68 17.67 -8.58
N LYS A 153 2.22 16.46 -8.68
CA LYS A 153 2.93 15.79 -7.58
C LYS A 153 4.15 16.60 -7.13
N GLY A 154 4.87 17.22 -8.08
CA GLY A 154 5.97 18.14 -7.79
C GLY A 154 5.51 19.37 -7.01
N MET A 155 4.42 20.01 -7.46
CA MET A 155 3.82 21.15 -6.77
C MET A 155 3.36 20.76 -5.35
N ILE A 156 2.59 19.68 -5.20
CA ILE A 156 2.13 19.20 -3.89
C ILE A 156 3.31 18.94 -2.96
N ARG A 157 4.34 18.21 -3.41
CA ARG A 157 5.56 17.94 -2.62
C ARG A 157 6.20 19.24 -2.13
N GLN A 158 6.33 20.25 -3.00
CA GLN A 158 6.97 21.51 -2.61
C GLN A 158 6.11 22.30 -1.62
N TYR A 159 4.79 22.32 -1.79
CA TYR A 159 3.91 22.95 -0.81
C TYR A 159 3.89 22.20 0.52
N MET A 160 3.91 20.86 0.51
CA MET A 160 4.02 20.05 1.73
C MET A 160 5.27 20.42 2.53
N PHE A 161 6.41 20.65 1.86
CA PHE A 161 7.62 21.15 2.50
C PHE A 161 7.41 22.52 3.16
N CYS A 162 6.69 23.44 2.51
CA CYS A 162 6.34 24.73 3.11
C CYS A 162 5.42 24.58 4.33
N PHE A 163 4.41 23.70 4.27
CA PHE A 163 3.54 23.39 5.42
C PHE A 163 4.34 22.80 6.59
N PHE A 164 5.31 21.92 6.30
CA PHE A 164 6.19 21.36 7.32
C PHE A 164 7.01 22.45 8.05
N LEU A 165 7.44 23.50 7.34
CA LEU A 165 8.20 24.61 7.92
C LEU A 165 7.31 25.68 8.59
N GLN A 166 6.08 25.90 8.12
CA GLN A 166 5.23 27.05 8.49
C GLN A 166 3.76 26.66 8.72
N THR A 167 3.50 25.76 9.67
CA THR A 167 2.20 25.12 9.85
C THR A 167 1.00 26.05 10.08
N ASN A 168 1.21 27.26 10.61
CA ASN A 168 0.10 28.11 11.06
C ASN A 168 -0.26 29.27 10.10
N ARG A 169 0.34 29.34 8.91
CA ARG A 169 0.14 30.47 7.98
C ARG A 169 -0.56 30.11 6.67
N ILE A 170 -0.73 28.82 6.41
CA ILE A 170 -1.20 28.34 5.11
C ILE A 170 -2.43 27.46 5.34
N HIS A 171 -3.54 27.78 4.67
CA HIS A 171 -4.76 27.00 4.77
C HIS A 171 -4.77 25.89 3.70
N PRO A 172 -4.97 24.61 4.09
CA PRO A 172 -5.00 23.46 3.17
C PRO A 172 -5.88 23.65 1.94
N GLU A 173 -7.11 24.12 2.16
CA GLU A 173 -8.11 24.29 1.11
C GLU A 173 -7.75 25.41 0.12
N GLU A 174 -7.20 26.53 0.62
CA GLU A 174 -6.78 27.65 -0.22
C GLU A 174 -5.66 27.22 -1.19
N VAL A 175 -4.69 26.45 -0.70
CA VAL A 175 -3.62 25.89 -1.53
C VAL A 175 -4.17 24.88 -2.52
N ALA A 176 -5.06 23.98 -2.10
CA ALA A 176 -5.68 23.01 -3.00
C ALA A 176 -6.43 23.69 -4.16
N ARG A 177 -7.28 24.67 -3.86
CA ARG A 177 -7.99 25.47 -4.87
C ARG A 177 -7.02 26.23 -5.76
N PHE A 178 -5.95 26.78 -5.20
CA PHE A 178 -4.90 27.45 -5.99
C PHE A 178 -4.22 26.48 -6.96
N LEU A 179 -3.82 25.29 -6.50
CA LEU A 179 -3.18 24.26 -7.33
C LEU A 179 -4.11 23.79 -8.45
N VAL A 180 -5.38 23.53 -8.17
CA VAL A 180 -6.36 23.14 -9.19
C VAL A 180 -6.55 24.24 -10.25
N ARG A 181 -6.61 25.53 -9.85
CA ARG A 181 -6.60 26.64 -10.82
C ARG A 181 -5.32 26.73 -11.65
N ARG A 182 -4.18 26.28 -11.12
CA ARG A 182 -2.94 26.17 -11.91
C ARG A 182 -3.02 25.02 -12.90
N LEU A 183 -3.59 23.88 -12.51
CA LEU A 183 -3.82 22.76 -13.42
C LEU A 183 -4.72 23.15 -14.59
N ASP A 184 -5.80 23.90 -14.34
CA ASP A 184 -6.66 24.43 -15.41
C ASP A 184 -5.84 25.19 -16.47
N ALA A 185 -4.94 26.07 -16.02
CA ALA A 185 -4.09 26.86 -16.92
C ALA A 185 -3.03 26.01 -17.62
N ILE A 186 -2.44 25.02 -16.93
CA ILE A 186 -1.44 24.11 -17.51
C ILE A 186 -2.08 23.25 -18.59
N ILE A 187 -3.24 22.64 -18.31
CA ILE A 187 -3.96 21.78 -19.26
C ILE A 187 -4.36 22.59 -20.50
N ALA A 188 -4.90 23.81 -20.30
CA ALA A 188 -5.25 24.69 -21.40
C ALA A 188 -4.05 25.22 -22.21
N SER A 189 -2.82 25.09 -21.71
CA SER A 189 -1.62 25.60 -22.38
C SER A 189 -1.02 24.64 -23.42
N PHE A 190 -1.38 23.36 -23.39
CA PHE A 190 -0.82 22.37 -24.31
C PHE A 190 -1.30 22.60 -25.75
N SER A 191 -0.35 22.55 -26.70
CA SER A 191 -0.66 22.59 -28.12
C SER A 191 -0.93 21.17 -28.67
N PRO A 192 -1.82 20.97 -29.65
CA PRO A 192 -2.01 19.67 -30.29
C PRO A 192 -0.74 19.10 -30.96
N GLU A 193 0.17 19.98 -31.38
CA GLU A 193 1.46 19.64 -32.00
C GLU A 193 2.53 19.25 -30.98
N GLU A 194 2.33 19.56 -29.70
CA GLU A 194 3.28 19.25 -28.64
C GLU A 194 3.26 17.76 -28.31
N ALA A 195 4.43 17.13 -28.22
CA ALA A 195 4.52 15.72 -27.82
C ALA A 195 4.63 15.62 -26.28
N PRO A 196 3.91 14.69 -25.64
CA PRO A 196 4.10 14.45 -24.21
C PRO A 196 5.54 14.00 -23.93
N ILE A 197 6.12 14.49 -22.84
CA ILE A 197 7.49 14.12 -22.43
C ILE A 197 7.43 12.76 -21.73
N LEU A 198 6.42 12.56 -20.89
CA LEU A 198 6.22 11.33 -20.14
C LEU A 198 5.08 10.51 -20.74
N ASN A 199 5.25 9.19 -20.77
CA ASN A 199 4.23 8.27 -21.24
C ASN A 199 4.27 6.95 -20.45
N LYS A 200 3.33 6.05 -20.75
CA LYS A 200 3.19 4.78 -20.03
C LYS A 200 4.42 3.88 -20.07
N GLU A 201 5.28 3.99 -21.10
CA GLU A 201 6.50 3.19 -21.19
C GLU A 201 7.47 3.48 -20.04
N MET A 202 7.39 4.65 -19.42
CA MET A 202 8.21 4.98 -18.25
C MET A 202 7.87 4.16 -17.01
N LEU A 203 6.64 3.64 -16.94
CA LEU A 203 6.19 2.80 -15.83
C LEU A 203 6.42 1.32 -16.11
N LYS A 204 6.80 0.95 -17.35
CA LYS A 204 7.00 -0.44 -17.76
C LYS A 204 7.95 -1.22 -16.85
N PRO A 205 9.13 -0.71 -16.44
CA PRO A 205 10.01 -1.45 -15.53
C PRO A 205 9.35 -1.74 -14.17
N LEU A 206 8.50 -0.84 -13.68
CA LEU A 206 7.78 -1.01 -12.42
C LEU A 206 6.67 -2.03 -12.56
N ILE A 207 5.91 -1.97 -13.67
CA ILE A 207 4.86 -2.93 -14.00
C ILE A 207 5.45 -4.33 -14.12
N GLU A 208 6.56 -4.49 -14.84
CA GLU A 208 7.25 -5.77 -15.01
C GLU A 208 7.80 -6.32 -13.69
N MET A 209 8.31 -5.44 -12.82
CA MET A 209 8.77 -5.81 -11.49
C MET A 209 7.62 -6.28 -10.59
N GLU A 210 6.52 -5.52 -10.52
CA GLU A 210 5.31 -5.91 -9.77
C GLU A 210 4.72 -7.22 -10.31
N GLU A 211 4.71 -7.40 -11.63
CA GLU A 211 4.29 -8.63 -12.29
C GLU A 211 5.10 -9.83 -11.81
N LYS A 212 6.42 -9.70 -11.86
CA LYS A 212 7.34 -10.77 -11.49
C LYS A 212 7.18 -11.16 -10.01
N GLU A 213 7.10 -10.18 -9.11
CA GLU A 213 6.86 -10.47 -7.70
C GLU A 213 5.50 -11.11 -7.45
N ARG A 214 4.47 -10.67 -8.18
CA ARG A 214 3.14 -11.28 -8.11
C ARG A 214 3.21 -12.74 -8.51
N CYS A 215 3.85 -13.07 -9.63
CA CYS A 215 4.02 -14.44 -10.09
C CYS A 215 4.76 -15.30 -9.05
N VAL A 216 5.84 -14.78 -8.44
CA VAL A 216 6.58 -15.50 -7.39
C VAL A 216 5.68 -15.81 -6.18
N LEU A 217 4.86 -14.85 -5.75
CA LEU A 217 3.94 -15.06 -4.63
C LEU A 217 2.80 -16.03 -5.00
N GLN A 218 2.27 -15.93 -6.22
CA GLN A 218 1.27 -16.87 -6.74
C GLN A 218 1.81 -18.30 -6.79
N GLU A 219 3.03 -18.50 -7.32
CA GLU A 219 3.70 -19.80 -7.34
C GLU A 219 3.86 -20.38 -5.93
N LYS A 220 4.24 -19.53 -4.96
CA LYS A 220 4.38 -19.94 -3.56
C LYS A 220 3.05 -20.35 -2.93
N ILE A 221 1.99 -19.58 -3.17
CA ILE A 221 0.62 -19.88 -2.71
C ILE A 221 0.13 -21.18 -3.34
N SER A 222 0.27 -21.35 -4.66
CA SER A 222 -0.05 -22.58 -5.37
C SER A 222 0.70 -23.79 -4.82
N ALA A 223 1.98 -23.63 -4.49
CA ALA A 223 2.76 -24.69 -3.86
C ALA A 223 2.21 -25.09 -2.47
N HIS A 224 1.80 -24.12 -1.65
CA HIS A 224 1.14 -24.38 -0.37
C HIS A 224 -0.19 -25.12 -0.56
N ILE A 225 -1.03 -24.67 -1.50
CA ILE A 225 -2.31 -25.29 -1.81
C ILE A 225 -2.11 -26.74 -2.26
N ALA A 226 -1.21 -26.97 -3.23
CA ALA A 226 -0.89 -28.31 -3.72
C ALA A 226 -0.33 -29.23 -2.63
N HIS A 227 0.48 -28.69 -1.70
CA HIS A 227 0.97 -29.45 -0.54
C HIS A 227 -0.17 -29.87 0.38
N MET A 228 -1.05 -28.94 0.74
CA MET A 228 -2.23 -29.22 1.58
C MET A 228 -3.15 -30.25 0.94
N GLN A 229 -3.42 -30.13 -0.36
CA GLN A 229 -4.20 -31.10 -1.14
C GLN A 229 -3.60 -32.52 -1.05
N LYS A 230 -2.29 -32.66 -1.29
CA LYS A 230 -1.60 -33.97 -1.14
C LYS A 230 -1.70 -34.51 0.28
N LYS A 231 -1.56 -33.64 1.29
CA LYS A 231 -1.67 -34.02 2.69
C LYS A 231 -3.07 -34.50 3.04
N ILE A 232 -4.11 -33.80 2.60
CA ILE A 232 -5.53 -34.18 2.75
C ILE A 232 -5.78 -35.59 2.16
N LEU A 233 -5.16 -35.93 1.02
CA LEU A 233 -5.25 -37.28 0.43
C LEU A 233 -4.69 -38.40 1.32
N SER A 234 -3.68 -38.08 2.15
CA SER A 234 -3.06 -39.05 3.06
C SER A 234 -3.77 -39.17 4.42
N LEU A 235 -4.69 -38.24 4.75
CA LEU A 235 -5.41 -38.26 6.01
C LEU A 235 -6.57 -39.26 5.97
N SER A 236 -6.80 -39.94 7.09
CA SER A 236 -7.97 -40.81 7.26
C SER A 236 -9.24 -39.99 7.53
N LEU A 237 -9.76 -39.33 6.50
CA LEU A 237 -10.98 -38.52 6.52
C LEU A 237 -12.13 -39.22 5.79
N ASP A 238 -13.37 -38.80 6.08
CA ASP A 238 -14.52 -39.18 5.26
C ASP A 238 -14.37 -38.65 3.83
N LYS A 239 -14.75 -39.46 2.82
CA LYS A 239 -14.58 -39.11 1.40
C LYS A 239 -15.29 -37.81 1.03
N LYS A 240 -16.44 -37.51 1.64
CA LYS A 240 -17.17 -36.26 1.39
C LYS A 240 -16.39 -35.07 1.93
N ILE A 241 -15.87 -35.15 3.15
CA ILE A 241 -15.07 -34.09 3.78
C ILE A 241 -13.79 -33.84 2.97
N GLN A 242 -13.13 -34.91 2.55
CA GLN A 242 -11.94 -34.85 1.70
C GLN A 242 -12.25 -34.11 0.39
N HIS A 243 -13.33 -34.47 -0.29
CA HIS A 243 -13.76 -33.82 -1.53
C HIS A 243 -14.10 -32.34 -1.33
N GLU A 244 -14.83 -32.00 -0.26
CA GLU A 244 -15.17 -30.61 0.06
C GLU A 244 -13.92 -29.75 0.34
N LEU A 245 -12.93 -30.27 1.06
CA LEU A 245 -11.68 -29.57 1.33
C LEU A 245 -10.85 -29.32 0.06
N HIS A 246 -10.78 -30.30 -0.83
CA HIS A 246 -10.13 -30.13 -2.13
C HIS A 246 -10.84 -29.06 -2.96
N ALA A 247 -12.18 -29.14 -3.08
CA ALA A 247 -12.95 -28.15 -3.82
C ALA A 247 -12.81 -26.73 -3.25
N ALA A 248 -12.73 -26.60 -1.92
CA ALA A 248 -12.47 -25.32 -1.26
C ALA A 248 -11.09 -24.77 -1.62
N LEU A 249 -10.04 -25.60 -1.59
CA LEU A 249 -8.69 -25.21 -1.97
C LEU A 249 -8.57 -24.86 -3.46
N ASP A 250 -9.22 -25.61 -4.36
CA ASP A 250 -9.28 -25.32 -5.79
C ASP A 250 -9.98 -23.98 -6.06
N THR A 251 -11.07 -23.71 -5.33
CA THR A 251 -11.80 -22.43 -5.44
C THR A 251 -10.95 -21.26 -4.95
N LEU A 252 -10.21 -21.45 -3.84
CA LEU A 252 -9.29 -20.45 -3.31
C LEU A 252 -8.17 -20.15 -4.31
N GLU A 253 -7.59 -21.17 -4.93
CA GLU A 253 -6.57 -21.01 -5.96
C GLU A 253 -7.12 -20.25 -7.16
N ALA A 254 -8.27 -20.67 -7.70
CA ALA A 254 -8.89 -20.00 -8.85
C ALA A 254 -9.20 -18.51 -8.58
N GLU A 255 -9.63 -18.17 -7.37
CA GLU A 255 -9.87 -16.78 -6.97
C GLU A 255 -8.57 -15.96 -6.92
N LEU A 256 -7.48 -16.52 -6.40
CA LEU A 256 -6.18 -15.84 -6.24
C LEU A 256 -5.36 -15.77 -7.54
N MET A 257 -5.55 -16.73 -8.44
CA MET A 257 -4.88 -16.82 -9.74
C MET A 257 -5.63 -16.09 -10.86
N ASN A 258 -6.81 -15.53 -10.58
CA ASN A 258 -7.60 -14.81 -11.57
C ASN A 258 -6.78 -13.64 -12.16
N GLU A 259 -6.66 -13.60 -13.49
CA GLU A 259 -5.93 -12.59 -14.27
C GLU A 259 -6.82 -11.51 -14.92
N GLU A 260 -8.12 -11.48 -14.61
CA GLU A 260 -9.07 -10.45 -15.09
C GLU A 260 -9.60 -9.51 -13.98
N SER A 261 -9.77 -10.03 -12.77
CA SER A 261 -10.33 -9.30 -11.63
C SER A 261 -9.51 -9.44 -10.34
N ALA A 262 -9.70 -8.50 -9.42
CA ALA A 262 -9.15 -8.59 -8.07
C ALA A 262 -9.84 -9.72 -7.29
N PRO A 263 -9.11 -10.53 -6.49
CA PRO A 263 -9.73 -11.47 -5.56
C PRO A 263 -10.78 -10.81 -4.67
N ARG A 264 -11.88 -11.51 -4.40
CA ARG A 264 -12.95 -11.01 -3.53
C ARG A 264 -12.66 -11.37 -2.07
N GLU A 265 -12.69 -10.38 -1.19
CA GLU A 265 -12.14 -10.55 0.17
C GLU A 265 -12.93 -11.50 1.01
N TYR A 266 -14.24 -11.31 0.98
CA TYR A 266 -15.17 -12.17 1.67
C TYR A 266 -15.10 -13.62 1.16
N VAL A 267 -14.72 -13.86 -0.11
CA VAL A 267 -14.56 -15.22 -0.67
C VAL A 267 -13.30 -15.87 -0.11
N VAL A 268 -12.15 -15.18 -0.24
CA VAL A 268 -10.87 -15.67 0.27
C VAL A 268 -10.94 -15.96 1.77
N GLN A 269 -11.44 -15.01 2.56
CA GLN A 269 -11.58 -15.17 4.01
C GLN A 269 -12.61 -16.24 4.37
N GLY A 270 -13.73 -16.30 3.65
CA GLY A 270 -14.77 -17.32 3.87
C GLY A 270 -14.24 -18.74 3.67
N ILE A 271 -13.44 -18.98 2.64
CA ILE A 271 -12.83 -20.29 2.37
C ILE A 271 -11.79 -20.65 3.44
N LEU A 272 -10.91 -19.70 3.78
CA LEU A 272 -9.89 -19.92 4.81
C LEU A 272 -10.52 -20.27 6.17
N LEU A 273 -11.60 -19.58 6.54
CA LEU A 273 -12.36 -19.83 7.76
C LEU A 273 -13.08 -21.18 7.71
N TYR A 274 -13.63 -21.55 6.54
CA TYR A 274 -14.26 -22.86 6.34
C TYR A 274 -13.27 -24.01 6.59
N ILE A 275 -12.04 -23.91 6.08
CA ILE A 275 -10.98 -24.92 6.30
C ILE A 275 -10.57 -24.96 7.78
N GLU A 276 -10.40 -23.80 8.41
CA GLU A 276 -10.02 -23.68 9.82
C GLU A 276 -11.04 -24.32 10.77
N ASN A 277 -12.33 -24.10 10.51
CA ASN A 277 -13.45 -24.64 11.30
C ASN A 277 -13.59 -26.18 11.21
N ARG A 278 -12.79 -26.85 10.37
CA ARG A 278 -12.71 -28.33 10.38
C ARG A 278 -11.82 -28.86 11.49
N HIS A 279 -11.10 -28.00 12.21
CA HIS A 279 -10.27 -28.34 13.38
C HIS A 279 -9.25 -29.47 13.11
N LEU A 280 -8.72 -29.52 11.89
CA LEU A 280 -7.69 -30.48 11.50
C LEU A 280 -6.32 -30.01 11.98
N SER A 281 -5.92 -30.42 13.19
CA SER A 281 -4.63 -30.04 13.81
C SER A 281 -3.43 -30.31 12.90
N LEU A 282 -3.49 -31.38 12.12
CA LEU A 282 -2.44 -31.75 11.17
C LEU A 282 -2.25 -30.75 10.03
N LEU A 283 -3.22 -29.88 9.74
CA LEU A 283 -3.15 -28.84 8.71
C LEU A 283 -2.92 -27.44 9.27
N ALA A 284 -2.83 -27.28 10.59
CA ALA A 284 -2.79 -25.97 11.24
C ALA A 284 -1.59 -25.13 10.78
N ASP A 285 -0.40 -25.73 10.75
CA ASP A 285 0.83 -25.04 10.33
C ASP A 285 0.82 -24.68 8.84
N ASP A 286 0.30 -25.57 8.00
CA ASP A 286 0.17 -25.33 6.55
C ASP A 286 -0.81 -24.19 6.27
N LEU A 287 -1.95 -24.18 6.97
CA LEU A 287 -2.96 -23.14 6.84
C LEU A 287 -2.43 -21.79 7.36
N ALA A 288 -1.64 -21.79 8.44
CA ALA A 288 -1.00 -20.58 8.95
C ALA A 288 0.03 -20.02 7.95
N ALA A 289 0.84 -20.88 7.33
CA ALA A 289 1.79 -20.49 6.29
C ALA A 289 1.07 -19.94 5.05
N LEU A 290 0.03 -20.63 4.57
CA LEU A 290 -0.79 -20.19 3.46
C LEU A 290 -1.43 -18.82 3.73
N ARG A 291 -2.01 -18.61 4.93
CA ARG A 291 -2.57 -17.31 5.33
C ARG A 291 -1.54 -16.20 5.31
N LYS A 292 -0.33 -16.47 5.81
CA LYS A 292 0.77 -15.50 5.82
C LYS A 292 1.12 -15.07 4.40
N ASP A 293 1.23 -16.01 3.46
CA ASP A 293 1.59 -15.71 2.08
C ASP A 293 0.43 -15.05 1.31
N ILE A 294 -0.83 -15.43 1.56
CA ILE A 294 -2.01 -14.72 1.03
C ILE A 294 -2.05 -13.27 1.53
N GLU A 295 -1.73 -13.04 2.81
CA GLU A 295 -1.68 -11.68 3.36
C GLU A 295 -0.51 -10.88 2.77
N GLN A 296 0.64 -11.50 2.56
CA GLN A 296 1.76 -10.88 1.85
C GLN A 296 1.39 -10.55 0.40
N TYR A 297 0.69 -11.46 -0.29
CA TYR A 297 0.15 -11.25 -1.63
C TYR A 297 -0.85 -10.10 -1.68
N ARG A 298 -1.73 -9.98 -0.68
CA ARG A 298 -2.65 -8.84 -0.53
C ARG A 298 -1.91 -7.52 -0.39
N LYS A 299 -0.94 -7.44 0.53
CA LYS A 299 -0.19 -6.22 0.81
C LYS A 299 0.71 -5.78 -0.33
N THR A 300 1.33 -6.74 -1.02
CA THR A 300 2.31 -6.45 -2.09
C THR A 300 1.63 -5.97 -3.38
N ASN A 301 0.38 -6.36 -3.61
CA ASN A 301 -0.39 -6.02 -4.81
C ASN A 301 -1.50 -4.99 -4.53
N ASN A 302 -1.19 -3.91 -3.80
CA ASN A 302 -2.12 -2.80 -3.51
C ASN A 302 -3.51 -3.25 -3.00
N ARG A 303 -3.55 -4.16 -2.01
CA ARG A 303 -4.82 -4.70 -1.48
C ARG A 303 -5.73 -5.28 -2.58
N TRP A 304 -5.09 -5.95 -3.55
CA TRP A 304 -5.70 -6.57 -4.73
C TRP A 304 -6.22 -5.61 -5.79
N GLU A 305 -6.16 -4.31 -5.57
CA GLU A 305 -6.48 -3.34 -6.61
C GLU A 305 -5.44 -3.45 -7.71
N ARG A 306 -5.88 -4.02 -8.83
CA ARG A 306 -5.16 -3.91 -10.09
C ARG A 306 -5.16 -2.44 -10.45
N SER A 307 -4.00 -1.83 -10.39
CA SER A 307 -3.77 -0.50 -10.92
C SER A 307 -4.35 -0.43 -12.34
N LYS A 308 -5.18 0.59 -12.59
CA LYS A 308 -5.91 0.78 -13.85
C LYS A 308 -4.98 0.93 -15.06
N TRP A 309 -3.69 1.14 -14.86
CA TRP A 309 -2.68 1.19 -15.92
C TRP A 309 -2.51 -0.10 -16.74
N LYS A 310 -3.10 -1.24 -16.32
CA LYS A 310 -3.13 -2.49 -17.10
C LYS A 310 -4.31 -2.53 -18.06
N LYS A 311 -5.31 -1.67 -17.85
CA LYS A 311 -6.53 -1.58 -18.68
C LYS A 311 -6.40 -0.59 -19.84
N HIS A 312 -5.30 0.17 -19.91
CA HIS A 312 -5.02 1.21 -20.91
C HIS A 312 -3.59 1.09 -21.47
#